data_AF-A0A2A6ZX93-F1
#
_entry.id   AF-A0A2A6ZX93-F1
#
_cell.length_a   1.000
_cell.length_b   1.000
_cell.length_c   1.000
_cell.angle_alpha   90.00
_cell.angle_beta   90.00
_cell.angle_gamma   90.00
#
_symmetry.space_group_name_H-M   'P 1'
#
loop_
_entity.id
_entity.type
_entity.pdbx_description
1 polymer ?
#
loop_
_entity_poly.entity_id
_entity_poly.type
_entity_poly.pdbx_seq_one_letter_code
_entity_poly.pdbx_strand_id
1 'polypeptide(L)'
;MELKIFRDTLPQGGAGCTVKAELPLETDIRISDDLPPVGKLIKCFVRPVVLQRQLQPGRLTLEGYLRCTVFYQSEAEKGLCQTEQKLPFTRQLELPELTFTAWTAVVEGQTEYLNTRAADPRRIEVRGAYGLVVTVHTQCKTEVITALADGGIEQQLRTLQGVRSVAVLDKLVTLEGELVFAKPPAAVLDITGNACVAEVKLLAGKAVVKGELRVQCAWRAEGDTALQSQAAALPFQQVIDLEGITEDCHCLCVAEPVGFTLSQAESAAAQLTANVMLHLRAWRSYQLQVAVDAFSTRFETELTPQPLVTEQLLCTLNDTATATGSGPLPDAGAQLRACFVHYGPQQTVQKGEGWVLAAKAVVTALAENTLGELESYEKTLEVAVPLPITSPEGTVLVSECWLSTENVQCTCAGGTLEATITVRAEGTILGCTTSPVIGSITLGDPLPDTDPEIALRIYYAQAGEEVFAVARRFHVAPAQILAANQLEEELACLPQAQRLLIPVT
;
A
#
# COMPACT_ATOMS: atom_id res chain seq x y z
N MET A 1 -11.14 29.83 40.77
CA MET A 1 -12.00 29.74 39.57
C MET A 1 -11.34 28.72 38.68
N GLU A 2 -11.99 27.59 38.40
CA GLU A 2 -11.36 26.45 37.72
C GLU A 2 -11.21 26.73 36.22
N LEU A 3 -10.03 26.41 35.67
CA LEU A 3 -9.77 26.42 34.22
C LEU A 3 -10.72 25.44 33.53
N LYS A 4 -11.42 25.87 32.49
CA LYS A 4 -12.23 24.98 31.65
C LYS A 4 -11.41 24.51 30.46
N ILE A 5 -11.38 23.19 30.26
CA ILE A 5 -10.66 22.53 29.17
C ILE A 5 -11.69 21.83 28.29
N PHE A 6 -11.75 22.21 27.01
CA PHE A 6 -12.60 21.57 26.01
C PHE A 6 -11.76 20.58 25.21
N ARG A 7 -12.27 19.36 25.07
CA ARG A 7 -11.61 18.27 24.34
C ARG A 7 -12.49 17.77 23.22
N ASP A 8 -11.86 17.27 22.18
CA ASP A 8 -12.49 16.48 21.13
C ASP A 8 -11.63 15.28 20.77
N THR A 9 -12.19 14.31 20.07
CA THR A 9 -11.49 13.12 19.59
C THR A 9 -11.07 13.28 18.14
N LEU A 10 -9.77 13.12 17.87
CA LEU A 10 -9.20 13.22 16.53
C LEU A 10 -8.56 11.88 16.11
N PRO A 11 -8.66 11.48 14.84
CA PRO A 11 -7.87 10.38 14.26
C PRO A 11 -6.37 10.70 14.29
N GLN A 12 -5.60 9.87 14.97
CA GLN A 12 -4.15 9.97 15.03
C GLN A 12 -3.51 8.81 14.29
N GLY A 13 -2.45 9.12 13.53
CA GLY A 13 -1.60 8.08 12.96
C GLY A 13 -0.99 7.22 14.05
N GLY A 14 -1.31 5.93 14.00
CA GLY A 14 -0.89 4.95 14.98
C GLY A 14 0.51 4.43 14.69
N ALA A 15 1.00 3.57 15.57
CA ALA A 15 2.27 2.89 15.35
C ALA A 15 2.15 1.93 14.14
N GLY A 16 3.20 1.89 13.33
CA GLY A 16 3.36 0.91 12.26
C GLY A 16 4.57 0.02 12.52
N CYS A 17 4.61 -1.14 11.88
CA CYS A 17 5.78 -2.00 11.92
C CYS A 17 5.94 -2.75 10.60
N THR A 18 7.18 -3.15 10.30
CA THR A 18 7.47 -4.08 9.21
C THR A 18 8.13 -5.30 9.79
N VAL A 19 7.56 -6.47 9.52
CA VAL A 19 8.07 -7.76 9.98
C VAL A 19 8.41 -8.64 8.79
N LYS A 20 9.44 -9.46 8.94
CA LYS A 20 9.82 -10.47 7.96
C LYS A 20 9.48 -11.85 8.51
N ALA A 21 9.03 -12.73 7.64
CA ALA A 21 8.75 -14.11 7.98
C ALA A 21 9.01 -15.02 6.80
N GLU A 22 9.02 -16.31 7.04
CA GLU A 22 9.17 -17.32 5.99
C GLU A 22 7.95 -18.23 5.98
N LEU A 23 7.49 -18.59 4.79
CA LEU A 23 6.57 -19.69 4.55
C LEU A 23 7.37 -20.87 4.00
N PRO A 24 7.69 -21.87 4.84
CA PRO A 24 8.38 -23.06 4.37
C PRO A 24 7.48 -23.86 3.44
N LEU A 25 8.09 -24.46 2.42
CA LEU A 25 7.44 -25.28 1.43
C LEU A 25 8.14 -26.62 1.34
N GLU A 26 7.44 -27.69 1.72
CA GLU A 26 7.87 -29.06 1.45
C GLU A 26 6.64 -29.86 1.02
N THR A 27 6.64 -30.35 -0.23
CA THR A 27 5.50 -31.09 -0.77
C THR A 27 5.88 -32.03 -1.91
N ASP A 28 5.01 -33.00 -2.18
CA ASP A 28 5.06 -33.88 -3.34
C ASP A 28 3.88 -33.56 -4.27
N ILE A 29 4.18 -33.06 -5.47
CA ILE A 29 3.19 -32.79 -6.50
C ILE A 29 3.02 -34.04 -7.35
N ARG A 30 1.77 -34.53 -7.43
CA ARG A 30 1.41 -35.65 -8.31
C ARG A 30 0.92 -35.12 -9.64
N ILE A 31 1.44 -35.70 -10.72
CA ILE A 31 0.99 -35.41 -12.09
C ILE A 31 -0.28 -36.22 -12.37
N SER A 32 -1.35 -35.54 -12.80
CA SER A 32 -2.61 -36.18 -13.17
C SER A 32 -2.41 -37.23 -14.26
N ASP A 33 -3.29 -38.21 -14.33
CA ASP A 33 -3.26 -39.25 -15.36
C ASP A 33 -3.46 -38.71 -16.77
N ASP A 34 -4.18 -37.60 -16.89
CA ASP A 34 -4.45 -36.90 -18.15
C ASP A 34 -3.25 -36.07 -18.65
N LEU A 35 -2.21 -35.90 -17.83
CA LEU A 35 -1.02 -35.12 -18.19
C LEU A 35 0.15 -36.03 -18.57
N PRO A 36 0.96 -35.64 -19.58
CA PRO A 36 2.15 -36.39 -19.96
C PRO A 36 3.14 -36.55 -18.80
N PRO A 37 3.83 -37.70 -18.68
CA PRO A 37 4.89 -37.89 -17.70
C PRO A 37 6.05 -36.90 -17.86
N VAL A 38 6.71 -36.60 -16.74
CA VAL A 38 7.83 -35.65 -16.66
C VAL A 38 9.08 -36.23 -17.31
N GLY A 39 9.62 -35.53 -18.30
CA GLY A 39 10.94 -35.80 -18.87
C GLY A 39 12.04 -34.90 -18.30
N LYS A 40 11.81 -33.59 -18.23
CA LYS A 40 12.76 -32.59 -17.70
C LYS A 40 12.01 -31.50 -16.94
N LEU A 41 12.44 -31.15 -15.73
CA LEU A 41 11.88 -30.00 -15.01
C LEU A 41 12.46 -28.70 -15.56
N ILE A 42 11.60 -27.71 -15.82
CA ILE A 42 12.01 -26.44 -16.43
C ILE A 42 12.02 -25.31 -15.40
N LYS A 43 10.90 -25.10 -14.70
CA LYS A 43 10.79 -24.05 -13.69
C LYS A 43 9.66 -24.35 -12.73
N CYS A 44 9.85 -23.99 -11.47
CA CYS A 44 8.79 -23.95 -10.47
C CYS A 44 8.58 -22.52 -10.00
N PHE A 45 7.32 -22.14 -9.83
CA PHE A 45 6.91 -20.88 -9.23
C PHE A 45 6.09 -21.14 -7.98
N VAL A 46 6.28 -20.30 -6.97
CA VAL A 46 5.50 -20.31 -5.74
C VAL A 46 5.03 -18.88 -5.50
N ARG A 47 3.72 -18.71 -5.26
CA ARG A 47 3.14 -17.41 -4.92
C ARG A 47 2.16 -17.57 -3.76
N PRO A 48 2.28 -16.81 -2.67
CA PRO A 48 1.25 -16.77 -1.65
C PRO A 48 0.03 -16.01 -2.17
N VAL A 49 -1.15 -16.57 -1.91
CA VAL A 49 -2.43 -15.89 -2.06
C VAL A 49 -3.02 -15.72 -0.68
N VAL A 50 -2.99 -14.50 -0.15
CA VAL A 50 -3.55 -14.15 1.16
C VAL A 50 -5.03 -13.85 0.99
N LEU A 51 -5.89 -14.68 1.60
CA LEU A 51 -7.34 -14.55 1.53
C LEU A 51 -7.90 -13.79 2.73
N GLN A 52 -7.25 -13.90 3.89
CA GLN A 52 -7.70 -13.25 5.12
C GLN A 52 -6.53 -12.74 5.95
N ARG A 53 -6.76 -11.59 6.59
CA ARG A 53 -5.85 -10.93 7.52
C ARG A 53 -6.62 -10.66 8.81
N GLN A 54 -6.05 -11.01 9.96
CA GLN A 54 -6.66 -10.72 11.25
C GLN A 54 -5.63 -10.11 12.21
N LEU A 55 -5.78 -8.82 12.51
CA LEU A 55 -4.96 -8.13 13.50
C LEU A 55 -5.57 -8.28 14.90
N GLN A 56 -4.74 -8.66 15.86
CA GLN A 56 -5.02 -8.69 17.30
C GLN A 56 -3.85 -7.98 18.02
N PRO A 57 -4.01 -7.55 19.28
CA PRO A 57 -2.89 -7.01 20.05
C PRO A 57 -1.68 -7.95 20.03
N GLY A 58 -0.53 -7.45 19.57
CA GLY A 58 0.73 -8.19 19.48
C GLY A 58 0.82 -9.25 18.37
N ARG A 59 -0.20 -9.41 17.51
CA ARG A 59 -0.21 -10.50 16.52
C ARG A 59 -1.03 -10.20 15.27
N LEU A 60 -0.48 -10.54 14.10
CA LEU A 60 -1.22 -10.62 12.84
C LEU A 60 -1.28 -12.08 12.36
N THR A 61 -2.48 -12.54 12.03
CA THR A 61 -2.70 -13.86 11.40
C THR A 61 -3.02 -13.69 9.93
N LEU A 62 -2.28 -14.40 9.08
CA LEU A 62 -2.49 -14.49 7.64
C LEU A 62 -3.00 -15.89 7.29
N GLU A 63 -4.07 -15.95 6.50
CA GLU A 63 -4.61 -17.22 5.99
C GLU A 63 -4.74 -17.17 4.48
N GLY A 64 -4.41 -18.27 3.83
CA GLY A 64 -4.33 -18.32 2.38
C GLY A 64 -3.79 -19.65 1.87
N TYR A 65 -3.22 -19.62 0.66
CA TYR A 65 -2.53 -20.77 0.10
C TYR A 65 -1.27 -20.37 -0.66
N LEU A 66 -0.26 -21.24 -0.67
CA LEU A 66 0.84 -21.18 -1.62
C LEU A 66 0.39 -21.86 -2.91
N ARG A 67 0.36 -21.12 -4.02
CA ARG A 67 0.14 -21.65 -5.37
C ARG A 67 1.48 -22.09 -5.93
N CYS A 68 1.70 -23.41 -5.99
CA CYS A 68 2.90 -24.01 -6.55
C CYS A 68 2.62 -24.46 -7.98
N THR A 69 3.31 -23.87 -8.96
CA THR A 69 3.15 -24.14 -10.40
C THR A 69 4.46 -24.69 -10.95
N VAL A 70 4.45 -25.90 -11.49
CA VAL A 70 5.63 -26.53 -12.08
C VAL A 70 5.46 -26.64 -13.58
N PHE A 71 6.39 -26.05 -14.31
CA PHE A 71 6.59 -26.22 -15.74
C PHE A 71 7.64 -27.29 -16.00
N TYR A 72 7.31 -28.23 -16.89
CA TYR A 72 8.17 -29.35 -17.24
C TYR A 72 8.06 -29.69 -18.73
N GLN A 73 9.09 -30.30 -19.29
CA GLN A 73 9.07 -30.90 -20.62
C GLN A 73 8.62 -32.35 -20.49
N SER A 74 7.62 -32.75 -21.28
CA SER A 74 7.16 -34.15 -21.31
C SER A 74 8.26 -35.09 -21.83
N GLU A 75 8.25 -36.34 -21.38
CA GLU A 75 9.23 -37.34 -21.81
C GLU A 75 9.10 -37.70 -23.31
N ALA A 76 7.88 -38.01 -23.75
CA ALA A 76 7.58 -38.51 -25.09
C ALA A 76 7.39 -37.41 -26.14
N GLU A 77 6.53 -36.44 -25.88
CA GLU A 77 6.16 -35.40 -26.86
C GLU A 77 7.14 -34.23 -26.90
N LYS A 78 8.05 -34.14 -25.92
CA LYS A 78 8.98 -33.02 -25.73
C LYS A 78 8.31 -31.63 -25.63
N GLY A 79 6.98 -31.57 -25.48
CA GLY A 79 6.24 -30.33 -25.30
C GLY A 79 6.31 -29.77 -23.88
N LEU A 80 6.12 -28.46 -23.75
CA LEU A 80 5.97 -27.78 -22.46
C LEU A 80 4.65 -28.18 -21.81
N CYS A 81 4.70 -28.61 -20.56
CA CYS A 81 3.56 -29.02 -19.74
C CYS A 81 3.58 -28.26 -18.41
N GLN A 82 2.43 -28.24 -17.74
CA GLN A 82 2.27 -27.55 -16.47
C GLN A 82 1.41 -28.39 -15.51
N THR A 83 1.75 -28.32 -14.22
CA THR A 83 0.92 -28.81 -13.12
C THR A 83 0.87 -27.78 -12.00
N GLU A 84 -0.22 -27.75 -11.24
CA GLU A 84 -0.42 -26.83 -10.12
C GLU A 84 -0.91 -27.57 -8.88
N GLN A 85 -0.41 -27.15 -7.72
CA GLN A 85 -0.96 -27.52 -6.43
C GLN A 85 -1.09 -26.29 -5.53
N LYS A 86 -2.23 -26.17 -4.86
CA LYS A 86 -2.48 -25.16 -3.83
C LYS A 86 -2.27 -25.78 -2.45
N LEU A 87 -1.41 -25.17 -1.64
CA LEU A 87 -1.10 -25.63 -0.29
C LEU A 87 -1.62 -24.60 0.70
N PRO A 88 -2.65 -24.91 1.51
CA PRO A 88 -3.18 -23.96 2.47
C PRO A 88 -2.13 -23.62 3.53
N PHE A 89 -2.11 -22.38 3.99
CA PHE A 89 -1.27 -21.95 5.11
C PHE A 89 -2.05 -21.06 6.08
N THR A 90 -1.64 -21.14 7.34
CA THR A 90 -1.96 -20.15 8.38
C THR A 90 -0.65 -19.70 8.98
N ARG A 91 -0.35 -18.39 8.92
CA ARG A 91 0.88 -17.82 9.45
C ARG A 91 0.56 -16.76 10.49
N GLN A 92 1.04 -16.99 11.72
CA GLN A 92 1.01 -15.99 12.78
C GLN A 92 2.32 -15.22 12.80
N LEU A 93 2.23 -13.90 12.86
CA LEU A 93 3.34 -12.96 12.93
C LEU A 93 3.25 -12.23 14.26
N GLU A 94 4.32 -12.29 15.05
CA GLU A 94 4.45 -11.51 16.27
C GLU A 94 4.72 -10.05 15.91
N LEU A 95 3.92 -9.16 16.48
CA LEU A 95 3.99 -7.72 16.27
C LEU A 95 4.21 -7.02 17.63
N PRO A 96 4.69 -5.77 17.63
CA PRO A 96 4.53 -4.91 18.79
C PRO A 96 3.05 -4.77 19.19
N GLU A 97 2.77 -4.41 20.43
CA GLU A 97 1.41 -4.06 20.85
C GLU A 97 0.99 -2.74 20.18
N LEU A 98 0.07 -2.85 19.21
CA LEU A 98 -0.46 -1.70 18.47
C LEU A 98 -1.86 -1.36 19.00
N THR A 99 -2.10 -0.09 19.30
CA THR A 99 -3.45 0.44 19.54
C THR A 99 -4.01 0.93 18.22
N PHE A 100 -5.22 0.47 17.86
CA PHE A 100 -5.81 0.80 16.56
C PHE A 100 -7.34 0.87 16.64
N THR A 101 -7.90 1.76 15.83
CA THR A 101 -9.32 1.76 15.44
C THR A 101 -9.50 1.44 13.96
N ALA A 102 -8.44 1.59 13.17
CA ALA A 102 -8.34 1.13 11.79
C ALA A 102 -6.90 0.65 11.52
N TRP A 103 -6.72 -0.26 10.57
CA TRP A 103 -5.42 -0.81 10.22
C TRP A 103 -5.40 -1.33 8.80
N THR A 104 -4.22 -1.39 8.20
CA THR A 104 -3.95 -2.05 6.92
C THR A 104 -2.71 -2.92 7.06
N ALA A 105 -2.60 -3.95 6.20
CA ALA A 105 -1.42 -4.81 6.18
C ALA A 105 -1.06 -5.19 4.73
N VAL A 106 0.02 -4.61 4.24
CA VAL A 106 0.61 -4.95 2.93
C VAL A 106 1.44 -6.20 3.12
N VAL A 107 1.14 -7.25 2.35
CA VAL A 107 1.86 -8.53 2.39
C VAL A 107 2.55 -8.73 1.07
N GLU A 108 3.86 -8.65 1.09
CA GLU A 108 4.72 -8.80 -0.08
C GLU A 108 5.73 -9.91 0.17
N GLY A 109 6.51 -10.24 -0.86
CA GLY A 109 7.58 -11.19 -0.66
C GLY A 109 8.25 -11.60 -1.95
N GLN A 110 9.10 -12.61 -1.80
CA GLN A 110 9.80 -13.23 -2.91
C GLN A 110 10.20 -14.65 -2.52
N THR A 111 10.37 -15.51 -3.52
CA THR A 111 10.97 -16.83 -3.32
C THR A 111 12.42 -16.67 -2.85
N GLU A 112 12.77 -17.24 -1.70
CA GLU A 112 14.14 -17.20 -1.20
C GLU A 112 14.99 -18.30 -1.84
N TYR A 113 14.47 -19.53 -1.82
CA TYR A 113 15.00 -20.65 -2.57
C TYR A 113 13.87 -21.61 -2.93
N LEU A 114 14.05 -22.33 -4.04
CA LEU A 114 13.08 -23.30 -4.52
C LEU A 114 13.80 -24.36 -5.34
N ASN A 115 13.83 -25.57 -4.79
CA ASN A 115 14.44 -26.74 -5.40
C ASN A 115 13.34 -27.72 -5.79
N THR A 116 13.41 -28.22 -7.02
CA THR A 116 12.48 -29.22 -7.53
C THR A 116 13.23 -30.41 -8.08
N ARG A 117 12.73 -31.61 -7.78
CA ARG A 117 13.30 -32.87 -8.25
C ARG A 117 12.19 -33.78 -8.75
N ALA A 118 12.36 -34.36 -9.93
CA ALA A 118 11.50 -35.45 -10.37
C ALA A 118 11.88 -36.71 -9.58
N ALA A 119 11.00 -37.16 -8.71
CA ALA A 119 11.21 -38.39 -7.94
C ALA A 119 10.96 -39.61 -8.83
N ASP A 120 9.93 -39.52 -9.67
CA ASP A 120 9.58 -40.44 -10.75
C ASP A 120 8.81 -39.65 -11.84
N PRO A 121 8.48 -40.26 -13.00
CA PRO A 121 7.81 -39.54 -14.09
C PRO A 121 6.43 -38.95 -13.76
N ARG A 122 5.81 -39.29 -12.62
CA ARG A 122 4.49 -38.77 -12.18
C ARG A 122 4.54 -38.10 -10.80
N ARG A 123 5.72 -37.93 -10.20
CA ARG A 123 5.88 -37.30 -8.87
C ARG A 123 7.04 -36.32 -8.84
N ILE A 124 6.77 -35.10 -8.40
CA ILE A 124 7.74 -34.02 -8.26
C ILE A 124 7.86 -33.63 -6.79
N GLU A 125 9.06 -33.77 -6.23
CA GLU A 125 9.41 -33.26 -4.90
C GLU A 125 9.74 -31.76 -5.02
N VAL A 126 9.09 -30.92 -4.20
CA VAL A 126 9.33 -29.48 -4.13
C VAL A 126 9.72 -29.09 -2.71
N ARG A 127 10.89 -28.45 -2.58
CA ARG A 127 11.41 -27.92 -1.32
C ARG A 127 11.84 -26.48 -1.50
N GLY A 128 11.37 -25.59 -0.63
CA GLY A 128 11.64 -24.18 -0.78
C GLY A 128 11.19 -23.36 0.42
N ALA A 129 11.36 -22.05 0.27
CA ALA A 129 10.92 -21.05 1.21
C ALA A 129 10.46 -19.82 0.46
N TYR A 130 9.31 -19.27 0.88
CA TYR A 130 8.84 -17.98 0.41
C TYR A 130 8.98 -16.95 1.53
N GLY A 131 9.86 -15.97 1.33
CA GLY A 131 10.09 -14.88 2.26
C GLY A 131 8.97 -13.85 2.16
N LEU A 132 8.35 -13.51 3.27
CA LEU A 132 7.34 -12.47 3.41
C LEU A 132 7.95 -11.21 4.01
N VAL A 133 7.52 -10.06 3.49
CA VAL A 133 7.67 -8.74 4.10
C VAL A 133 6.27 -8.21 4.35
N VAL A 134 5.93 -7.99 5.62
CA VAL A 134 4.59 -7.55 6.02
C VAL A 134 4.69 -6.22 6.73
N THR A 135 4.08 -5.19 6.15
CA THR A 135 4.02 -3.85 6.72
C THR A 135 2.62 -3.59 7.23
N VAL A 136 2.51 -3.38 8.54
CA VAL A 136 1.26 -3.02 9.23
C VAL A 136 1.28 -1.54 9.53
N HIS A 137 0.19 -0.87 9.17
CA HIS A 137 -0.05 0.52 9.49
C HIS A 137 -1.38 0.63 10.25
N THR A 138 -1.43 1.51 11.25
CA THR A 138 -2.61 1.67 12.10
C THR A 138 -2.98 3.13 12.23
N GLN A 139 -4.26 3.38 12.48
CA GLN A 139 -4.79 4.67 12.90
C GLN A 139 -5.60 4.44 14.18
N CYS A 140 -5.45 5.32 15.16
CA CYS A 140 -6.17 5.27 16.43
C CYS A 140 -6.93 6.57 16.68
N LYS A 141 -7.67 6.61 17.80
CA LYS A 141 -8.32 7.83 18.29
C LYS A 141 -7.50 8.40 19.43
N THR A 142 -7.35 9.72 19.45
CA THR A 142 -6.69 10.44 20.52
C THR A 142 -7.56 11.62 20.95
N GLU A 143 -7.52 11.97 22.23
CA GLU A 143 -8.12 13.21 22.71
C GLU A 143 -7.16 14.37 22.47
N VAL A 144 -7.70 15.50 22.03
CA VAL A 144 -6.95 16.75 21.85
C VAL A 144 -7.69 17.90 22.53
N ILE A 145 -6.95 18.86 23.07
CA ILE A 145 -7.53 20.09 23.60
C ILE A 145 -7.86 21.01 22.42
N THR A 146 -9.12 21.40 22.30
CA THR A 146 -9.62 22.25 21.19
C THR A 146 -9.86 23.68 21.62
N ALA A 147 -10.11 23.91 22.92
CA ALA A 147 -10.22 25.24 23.50
C ALA A 147 -9.98 25.22 25.02
N LEU A 148 -9.59 26.39 25.53
CA LEU A 148 -9.44 26.72 26.94
C LEU A 148 -10.29 27.94 27.27
N ALA A 149 -10.84 28.00 28.48
CA ALA A 149 -11.58 29.17 28.96
C ALA A 149 -11.45 29.36 30.47
N ASP A 150 -11.81 30.57 30.93
CA ASP A 150 -11.65 31.04 32.30
C ASP A 150 -10.17 31.11 32.74
N GLY A 151 -9.88 31.40 34.01
CA GLY A 151 -8.49 31.46 34.49
C GLY A 151 -7.63 32.59 33.91
N GLY A 152 -8.18 33.48 33.08
CA GLY A 152 -7.41 34.52 32.39
C GLY A 152 -6.51 33.93 31.31
N ILE A 153 -6.92 32.77 30.76
CA ILE A 153 -6.15 32.02 29.80
C ILE A 153 -6.19 32.69 28.43
N GLU A 154 -5.01 32.83 27.86
CA GLU A 154 -4.78 33.14 26.45
C GLU A 154 -4.27 31.86 25.79
N GLN A 155 -4.75 31.58 24.58
CA GLN A 155 -4.41 30.35 23.86
C GLN A 155 -4.10 30.64 22.41
N GLN A 156 -3.22 29.83 21.84
CA GLN A 156 -2.94 29.80 20.41
C GLN A 156 -3.55 28.53 19.83
N LEU A 157 -4.45 28.71 18.86
CA LEU A 157 -5.07 27.62 18.13
C LEU A 157 -4.36 27.41 16.79
N ARG A 158 -4.24 26.16 16.37
CA ARG A 158 -3.79 25.78 15.04
C ARG A 158 -4.83 24.89 14.38
N THR A 159 -5.13 25.18 13.12
CA THR A 159 -5.96 24.30 12.31
C THR A 159 -5.10 23.15 11.79
N LEU A 160 -5.48 21.93 12.13
CA LEU A 160 -4.92 20.71 11.57
C LEU A 160 -5.89 20.10 10.57
N GLN A 161 -5.34 19.49 9.52
CA GLN A 161 -6.09 18.82 8.48
C GLN A 161 -5.49 17.44 8.20
N GLY A 162 -6.35 16.49 7.90
CA GLY A 162 -5.93 15.14 7.58
C GLY A 162 -7.08 14.27 7.10
N VAL A 163 -6.82 12.98 7.04
CA VAL A 163 -7.78 11.95 6.67
C VAL A 163 -7.97 10.96 7.80
N ARG A 164 -9.22 10.54 8.01
CA ARG A 164 -9.54 9.40 8.88
C ARG A 164 -9.86 8.20 8.02
N SER A 165 -9.36 7.03 8.40
CA SER A 165 -9.81 5.78 7.80
C SER A 165 -11.26 5.52 8.26
N VAL A 166 -12.15 5.37 7.28
CA VAL A 166 -13.57 5.07 7.51
C VAL A 166 -13.84 3.59 7.30
N ALA A 167 -13.20 2.99 6.29
CA ALA A 167 -13.32 1.58 6.02
C ALA A 167 -12.06 0.99 5.37
N VAL A 168 -11.72 -0.22 5.78
CA VAL A 168 -10.68 -1.07 5.21
C VAL A 168 -11.28 -2.44 4.99
N LEU A 169 -11.41 -2.86 3.73
CA LEU A 169 -12.03 -4.13 3.39
C LEU A 169 -11.28 -4.80 2.23
N ASP A 170 -10.94 -6.07 2.41
CA ASP A 170 -10.57 -6.96 1.32
C ASP A 170 -11.74 -7.92 1.05
N LYS A 171 -12.26 -7.93 -0.18
CA LYS A 171 -13.43 -8.73 -0.56
C LYS A 171 -13.09 -9.64 -1.74
N LEU A 172 -13.11 -10.94 -1.52
CA LEU A 172 -13.01 -11.92 -2.60
C LEU A 172 -14.32 -11.96 -3.39
N VAL A 173 -14.23 -11.84 -4.70
CA VAL A 173 -15.34 -12.00 -5.65
C VAL A 173 -14.98 -13.05 -6.70
N THR A 174 -15.99 -13.77 -7.15
CA THR A 174 -15.86 -14.78 -8.20
C THR A 174 -16.56 -14.28 -9.45
N LEU A 175 -15.83 -14.26 -10.56
CA LEU A 175 -16.33 -13.91 -11.88
C LEU A 175 -16.41 -15.17 -12.72
N GLU A 176 -17.48 -15.29 -13.49
CA GLU A 176 -17.71 -16.41 -14.41
C GLU A 176 -17.70 -15.89 -15.85
N GLY A 177 -17.16 -16.69 -16.74
CA GLY A 177 -17.10 -16.40 -18.16
C GLY A 177 -16.70 -17.61 -18.97
N GLU A 178 -16.27 -17.37 -20.21
CA GLU A 178 -15.98 -18.43 -21.15
C GLU A 178 -14.72 -18.11 -21.95
N LEU A 179 -13.90 -19.15 -22.20
CA LEU A 179 -12.85 -19.11 -23.20
C LEU A 179 -13.26 -20.00 -24.37
N VAL A 180 -13.30 -19.40 -25.56
CA VAL A 180 -13.58 -20.10 -26.81
C VAL A 180 -12.28 -20.24 -27.58
N PHE A 181 -11.81 -21.47 -27.73
CA PHE A 181 -10.59 -21.81 -28.45
C PHE A 181 -10.89 -22.05 -29.94
N ALA A 182 -9.89 -21.84 -30.79
CA ALA A 182 -10.04 -22.12 -32.22
C ALA A 182 -10.14 -23.62 -32.53
N LYS A 183 -9.60 -24.46 -31.64
CA LYS A 183 -9.61 -25.93 -31.67
C LYS A 183 -9.70 -26.44 -30.24
N PRO A 184 -10.14 -27.69 -30.00
CA PRO A 184 -10.04 -28.31 -28.69
C PRO A 184 -8.61 -28.21 -28.13
N PRO A 185 -8.43 -27.66 -26.92
CA PRO A 185 -7.11 -27.56 -26.32
C PRO A 185 -6.66 -28.94 -25.83
N ALA A 186 -5.45 -29.35 -26.22
CA ALA A 186 -4.79 -30.53 -25.65
C ALA A 186 -4.16 -30.21 -24.28
N ALA A 187 -3.77 -28.96 -24.07
CA ALA A 187 -3.27 -28.49 -22.77
C ALA A 187 -3.53 -26.99 -22.59
N VAL A 188 -3.82 -26.59 -21.35
CA VAL A 188 -3.82 -25.20 -20.90
C VAL A 188 -2.62 -25.03 -19.98
N LEU A 189 -1.70 -24.14 -20.32
CA LEU A 189 -0.44 -23.99 -19.59
C LEU A 189 -0.48 -22.90 -18.53
N ASP A 190 -1.13 -21.78 -18.83
CA ASP A 190 -1.24 -20.68 -17.90
C ASP A 190 -2.47 -19.83 -18.21
N ILE A 191 -3.07 -19.30 -17.15
CA ILE A 191 -4.12 -18.29 -17.24
C ILE A 191 -3.71 -17.15 -16.32
N THR A 192 -3.51 -15.99 -16.93
CA THR A 192 -3.20 -14.74 -16.24
C THR A 192 -4.29 -13.72 -16.51
N GLY A 193 -4.37 -12.71 -15.66
CA GLY A 193 -5.26 -11.60 -15.94
C GLY A 193 -4.81 -10.32 -15.27
N ASN A 194 -5.35 -9.23 -15.81
CA ASN A 194 -5.19 -7.89 -15.30
C ASN A 194 -6.61 -7.32 -15.14
N ALA A 195 -6.97 -6.90 -13.92
CA ALA A 195 -8.26 -6.28 -13.65
C ALA A 195 -8.08 -4.77 -13.50
N CYS A 196 -9.00 -3.99 -14.06
CA CYS A 196 -9.05 -2.55 -13.85
C CYS A 196 -10.40 -2.15 -13.26
N VAL A 197 -10.39 -1.26 -12.28
CA VAL A 197 -11.60 -0.64 -11.74
C VAL A 197 -11.84 0.65 -12.50
N ALA A 198 -12.98 0.74 -13.18
CA ALA A 198 -13.37 1.90 -13.97
C ALA A 198 -14.15 2.93 -13.16
N GLU A 199 -14.96 2.47 -12.18
CA GLU A 199 -15.81 3.34 -11.37
C GLU A 199 -15.97 2.77 -9.96
N VAL A 200 -15.84 3.65 -8.96
CA VAL A 200 -16.27 3.39 -7.58
C VAL A 200 -17.30 4.44 -7.21
N LYS A 201 -18.58 4.06 -7.16
CA LYS A 201 -19.66 4.95 -6.76
C LYS A 201 -20.05 4.68 -5.31
N LEU A 202 -19.92 5.69 -4.46
CA LEU A 202 -20.30 5.58 -3.04
C LEU A 202 -21.77 5.94 -2.84
N LEU A 203 -22.40 5.22 -1.92
CA LEU A 203 -23.71 5.46 -1.34
C LEU A 203 -23.56 5.30 0.17
N ALA A 204 -24.52 5.78 0.96
CA ALA A 204 -24.49 5.58 2.41
C ALA A 204 -24.35 4.08 2.78
N GLY A 205 -23.20 3.71 3.36
CA GLY A 205 -22.88 2.33 3.76
C GLY A 205 -22.60 1.32 2.62
N LYS A 206 -22.56 1.74 1.34
CA LYS A 206 -22.36 0.84 0.20
C LYS A 206 -21.45 1.44 -0.88
N ALA A 207 -20.62 0.63 -1.48
CA ALA A 207 -19.82 0.98 -2.66
C ALA A 207 -20.27 0.13 -3.86
N VAL A 208 -20.54 0.77 -4.99
CA VAL A 208 -20.77 0.10 -6.27
C VAL A 208 -19.47 0.18 -7.08
N VAL A 209 -18.79 -0.95 -7.21
CA VAL A 209 -17.52 -1.07 -7.93
C VAL A 209 -17.80 -1.67 -9.31
N LYS A 210 -17.37 -0.99 -10.37
CA LYS A 210 -17.43 -1.50 -11.75
C LYS A 210 -16.03 -1.59 -12.33
N GLY A 211 -15.78 -2.66 -13.07
CA GLY A 211 -14.50 -2.87 -13.73
C GLY A 211 -14.55 -3.95 -14.77
N GLU A 212 -13.38 -4.29 -15.30
CA GLU A 212 -13.19 -5.35 -16.27
C GLU A 212 -11.95 -6.16 -15.88
N LEU A 213 -12.08 -7.49 -15.89
CA LEU A 213 -10.96 -8.40 -15.83
C LEU A 213 -10.61 -8.86 -17.24
N ARG A 214 -9.40 -8.53 -17.70
CA ARG A 214 -8.83 -9.04 -18.96
C ARG A 214 -8.01 -10.27 -18.67
N VAL A 215 -8.35 -11.37 -19.31
CA VAL A 215 -7.73 -12.68 -19.14
C VAL A 215 -6.95 -13.05 -20.39
N GLN A 216 -5.78 -13.64 -20.20
CA GLN A 216 -4.95 -14.23 -21.24
C GLN A 216 -4.67 -15.69 -20.86
N CYS A 217 -4.99 -16.60 -21.78
CA CYS A 217 -4.80 -18.03 -21.63
C CYS A 217 -3.76 -18.52 -22.65
N ALA A 218 -2.66 -19.08 -22.17
CA ALA A 218 -1.69 -19.78 -22.99
C ALA A 218 -2.08 -21.26 -23.09
N TRP A 219 -2.29 -21.75 -24.31
CA TRP A 219 -2.79 -23.10 -24.55
C TRP A 219 -2.12 -23.75 -25.76
N ARG A 220 -2.28 -25.06 -25.91
CA ARG A 220 -1.78 -25.85 -27.04
C ARG A 220 -2.90 -26.66 -27.66
N ALA A 221 -2.99 -26.62 -28.98
CA ALA A 221 -3.93 -27.44 -29.73
C ALA A 221 -3.45 -28.88 -29.85
N GLU A 222 -4.38 -29.82 -30.03
CA GLU A 222 -4.05 -31.21 -30.33
C GLU A 222 -3.23 -31.32 -31.63
N GLY A 223 -2.13 -32.08 -31.58
CA GLY A 223 -1.22 -32.28 -32.70
C GLY A 223 -0.30 -31.10 -33.05
N ASP A 224 -0.34 -30.01 -32.26
CA ASP A 224 0.56 -28.86 -32.40
C ASP A 224 1.56 -28.84 -31.23
N THR A 225 2.77 -28.34 -31.46
CA THR A 225 3.78 -28.08 -30.42
C THR A 225 3.87 -26.61 -30.05
N ALA A 226 3.35 -25.72 -30.92
CA ALA A 226 3.34 -24.29 -30.70
C ALA A 226 2.27 -23.88 -29.69
N LEU A 227 2.60 -22.87 -28.89
CA LEU A 227 1.66 -22.24 -27.98
C LEU A 227 0.84 -21.19 -28.69
N GLN A 228 -0.44 -21.15 -28.32
CA GLN A 228 -1.42 -20.20 -28.80
C GLN A 228 -1.90 -19.36 -27.60
N SER A 229 -2.40 -18.16 -27.90
CA SER A 229 -3.01 -17.29 -26.91
C SER A 229 -4.49 -17.13 -27.17
N GLN A 230 -5.30 -17.19 -26.12
CA GLN A 230 -6.72 -16.87 -26.15
C GLN A 230 -7.05 -15.83 -25.07
N ALA A 231 -7.72 -14.76 -25.47
CA ALA A 231 -8.11 -13.69 -24.56
C ALA A 231 -9.62 -13.73 -24.25
N ALA A 232 -9.98 -13.24 -23.07
CA ALA A 232 -11.37 -12.95 -22.69
C ALA A 232 -11.41 -11.67 -21.85
N ALA A 233 -12.56 -10.99 -21.85
CA ALA A 233 -12.83 -9.84 -21.00
C ALA A 233 -14.09 -10.12 -20.18
N LEU A 234 -13.98 -10.07 -18.85
CA LEU A 234 -15.06 -10.32 -17.91
C LEU A 234 -15.42 -9.00 -17.21
N PRO A 235 -16.45 -8.28 -17.68
CA PRO A 235 -16.93 -7.11 -16.97
C PRO A 235 -17.54 -7.53 -15.63
N PHE A 236 -17.34 -6.73 -14.59
CA PHE A 236 -17.93 -6.97 -13.28
C PHE A 236 -18.55 -5.71 -12.69
N GLN A 237 -19.63 -5.90 -11.95
CA GLN A 237 -20.25 -4.89 -11.12
C GLN A 237 -20.59 -5.52 -9.78
N GLN A 238 -20.05 -4.96 -8.70
CA GLN A 238 -20.21 -5.46 -7.35
C GLN A 238 -20.81 -4.38 -6.46
N VAL A 239 -21.85 -4.72 -5.71
CA VAL A 239 -22.40 -3.87 -4.65
C VAL A 239 -21.86 -4.41 -3.33
N ILE A 240 -21.02 -3.62 -2.68
CA ILE A 240 -20.26 -4.04 -1.51
C ILE A 240 -20.75 -3.22 -0.32
N ASP A 241 -21.15 -3.89 0.74
CA ASP A 241 -21.42 -3.24 2.02
C ASP A 241 -20.10 -2.77 2.63
N LEU A 242 -20.01 -1.46 2.86
CA LEU A 242 -18.82 -0.81 3.40
C LEU A 242 -19.28 0.17 4.47
N GLU A 243 -19.30 -0.28 5.72
CA GLU A 243 -19.92 0.46 6.82
C GLU A 243 -19.26 1.84 7.05
N GLY A 244 -20.05 2.83 7.47
CA GLY A 244 -19.58 4.16 7.84
C GLY A 244 -19.27 5.11 6.67
N ILE A 245 -19.24 4.63 5.42
CA ILE A 245 -18.99 5.50 4.25
C ILE A 245 -20.22 6.34 3.88
N THR A 246 -19.93 7.47 3.25
CA THR A 246 -20.89 8.42 2.66
C THR A 246 -20.34 8.92 1.33
N GLU A 247 -21.14 9.68 0.59
CA GLU A 247 -20.80 10.16 -0.77
C GLU A 247 -19.61 11.15 -0.79
N ASP A 248 -19.32 11.82 0.32
CA ASP A 248 -18.17 12.73 0.50
C ASP A 248 -16.86 12.01 0.87
N CYS A 249 -16.88 10.69 1.09
CA CYS A 249 -15.66 9.94 1.33
C CYS A 249 -14.82 9.79 0.05
N HIS A 250 -13.50 9.75 0.21
CA HIS A 250 -12.59 9.30 -0.84
C HIS A 250 -12.45 7.79 -0.75
N CYS A 251 -12.61 7.07 -1.86
CA CYS A 251 -12.47 5.61 -1.87
C CYS A 251 -11.61 5.13 -3.04
N LEU A 252 -10.60 4.32 -2.71
CA LEU A 252 -9.83 3.51 -3.65
C LEU A 252 -10.39 2.10 -3.66
N CYS A 253 -10.46 1.49 -4.85
CA CYS A 253 -10.63 0.06 -5.01
C CYS A 253 -9.60 -0.47 -6.01
N VAL A 254 -8.76 -1.39 -5.59
CA VAL A 254 -7.83 -2.13 -6.47
C VAL A 254 -8.35 -3.55 -6.67
N ALA A 255 -8.31 -4.06 -7.90
CA ALA A 255 -8.74 -5.41 -8.22
C ALA A 255 -7.52 -6.29 -8.54
N GLU A 256 -7.24 -7.26 -7.66
CA GLU A 256 -6.13 -8.20 -7.80
C GLU A 256 -6.66 -9.59 -8.20
N PRO A 257 -6.35 -10.10 -9.41
CA PRO A 257 -6.68 -11.48 -9.77
C PRO A 257 -5.84 -12.47 -8.96
N VAL A 258 -6.49 -13.32 -8.15
CA VAL A 258 -5.81 -14.24 -7.22
C VAL A 258 -5.87 -15.72 -7.66
N GLY A 259 -6.67 -16.04 -8.68
CA GLY A 259 -6.68 -17.38 -9.25
C GLY A 259 -7.69 -17.55 -10.39
N PHE A 260 -7.42 -18.54 -11.21
CA PHE A 260 -8.26 -18.93 -12.34
C PHE A 260 -8.52 -20.43 -12.29
N THR A 261 -9.65 -20.87 -12.81
CA THR A 261 -10.00 -22.27 -12.97
C THR A 261 -10.76 -22.40 -14.28
N LEU A 262 -10.42 -23.41 -15.06
CA LEU A 262 -11.08 -23.73 -16.31
C LEU A 262 -11.78 -25.09 -16.16
N SER A 263 -13.05 -25.19 -16.54
CA SER A 263 -13.70 -26.49 -16.65
C SER A 263 -13.03 -27.33 -17.73
N GLN A 264 -13.07 -28.66 -17.61
CA GLN A 264 -12.67 -29.52 -18.74
C GLN A 264 -13.49 -29.15 -19.97
N ALA A 265 -12.77 -28.90 -21.07
CA ALA A 265 -13.36 -28.52 -22.34
C ALA A 265 -13.69 -29.79 -23.12
N GLU A 266 -14.91 -30.32 -23.01
CA GLU A 266 -15.39 -31.39 -23.92
C GLU A 266 -15.59 -30.87 -25.36
N SER A 267 -15.52 -29.54 -25.53
CA SER A 267 -15.67 -28.82 -26.80
C SER A 267 -14.60 -27.73 -26.93
N ALA A 268 -14.64 -26.93 -27.99
CA ALA A 268 -13.77 -25.76 -28.13
C ALA A 268 -14.11 -24.62 -27.14
N ALA A 269 -15.17 -24.74 -26.35
CA ALA A 269 -15.56 -23.79 -25.31
C ALA A 269 -15.32 -24.38 -23.90
N ALA A 270 -14.81 -23.54 -23.00
CA ALA A 270 -14.58 -23.90 -21.60
C ALA A 270 -15.03 -22.80 -20.64
N GLN A 271 -15.68 -23.19 -19.54
CA GLN A 271 -16.11 -22.26 -18.49
C GLN A 271 -14.90 -21.80 -17.70
N LEU A 272 -14.74 -20.48 -17.61
CA LEU A 272 -13.69 -19.81 -16.88
C LEU A 272 -14.26 -19.24 -15.59
N THR A 273 -13.69 -19.65 -14.46
CA THR A 273 -13.93 -19.05 -13.15
C THR A 273 -12.69 -18.27 -12.73
N ALA A 274 -12.84 -16.98 -12.46
CA ALA A 274 -11.77 -16.12 -11.98
C ALA A 274 -12.10 -15.60 -10.58
N ASN A 275 -11.17 -15.74 -9.65
CA ASN A 275 -11.26 -15.16 -8.31
C ASN A 275 -10.45 -13.87 -8.27
N VAL A 276 -11.09 -12.78 -7.88
CA VAL A 276 -10.50 -11.44 -7.80
C VAL A 276 -10.66 -10.93 -6.38
N MET A 277 -9.57 -10.49 -5.77
CA MET A 277 -9.60 -9.77 -4.50
C MET A 277 -9.80 -8.28 -4.78
N LEU A 278 -10.85 -7.71 -4.22
CA LEU A 278 -11.08 -6.27 -4.24
C LEU A 278 -10.55 -5.65 -2.94
N HIS A 279 -9.57 -4.76 -3.06
CA HIS A 279 -8.99 -4.02 -1.95
C HIS A 279 -9.62 -2.64 -1.87
N LEU A 280 -10.58 -2.47 -0.95
CA LEU A 280 -11.28 -1.21 -0.72
C LEU A 280 -10.66 -0.48 0.46
N ARG A 281 -10.33 0.79 0.23
CA ARG A 281 -9.87 1.72 1.26
C ARG A 281 -10.68 3.00 1.14
N ALA A 282 -11.30 3.43 2.23
CA ALA A 282 -12.12 4.63 2.26
C ALA A 282 -11.69 5.57 3.37
N TRP A 283 -11.56 6.85 3.04
CA TRP A 283 -11.16 7.91 3.95
C TRP A 283 -12.16 9.06 3.94
N ARG A 284 -12.22 9.79 5.06
CA ARG A 284 -12.90 11.08 5.11
C ARG A 284 -11.93 12.14 5.60
N SER A 285 -11.88 13.25 4.86
CA SER A 285 -11.10 14.42 5.25
C SER A 285 -11.70 15.08 6.49
N TYR A 286 -10.85 15.64 7.34
CA TYR A 286 -11.27 16.42 8.50
C TYR A 286 -10.42 17.67 8.62
N GLN A 287 -10.98 18.66 9.32
CA GLN A 287 -10.28 19.85 9.77
C GLN A 287 -10.69 20.11 11.22
N LEU A 288 -9.71 20.30 12.10
CA LEU A 288 -9.95 20.56 13.52
C LEU A 288 -8.99 21.62 14.04
N GLN A 289 -9.49 22.53 14.88
CA GLN A 289 -8.64 23.46 15.63
C GLN A 289 -8.19 22.81 16.93
N VAL A 290 -6.89 22.87 17.20
CA VAL A 290 -6.27 22.35 18.42
C VAL A 290 -5.46 23.44 19.10
N ALA A 291 -5.44 23.42 20.44
CA ALA A 291 -4.59 24.29 21.23
C ALA A 291 -3.13 23.81 21.14
N VAL A 292 -2.25 24.70 20.69
CA VAL A 292 -0.81 24.42 20.51
C VAL A 292 0.06 25.15 21.53
N ASP A 293 -0.44 26.25 22.09
CA ASP A 293 0.21 27.01 23.14
C ASP A 293 -0.84 27.72 24.01
N ALA A 294 -0.51 28.01 25.27
CA ALA A 294 -1.39 28.71 26.19
C ALA A 294 -0.63 29.28 27.38
N PHE A 295 -1.11 30.40 27.93
CA PHE A 295 -0.63 30.95 29.20
C PHE A 295 -1.74 31.74 29.90
N SER A 296 -1.66 31.89 31.21
CA SER A 296 -2.56 32.76 31.96
C SER A 296 -1.94 34.12 32.21
N THR A 297 -2.78 35.16 32.11
CA THR A 297 -2.49 36.53 32.52
C THR A 297 -2.62 36.75 34.03
N ARG A 298 -3.07 35.73 34.78
CA ARG A 298 -3.37 35.83 36.22
C ARG A 298 -2.70 34.78 37.10
N PHE A 299 -2.33 33.63 36.53
CA PHE A 299 -1.77 32.50 37.27
C PHE A 299 -0.53 31.96 36.56
N GLU A 300 0.36 31.32 37.32
CA GLU A 300 1.39 30.47 36.74
C GLU A 300 0.75 29.36 35.89
N THR A 301 1.37 29.00 34.76
CA THR A 301 0.84 28.00 33.82
C THR A 301 1.88 26.93 33.56
N GLU A 302 1.50 25.68 33.74
CA GLU A 302 2.33 24.53 33.38
C GLU A 302 1.67 23.77 32.23
N LEU A 303 2.40 23.59 31.13
CA LEU A 303 1.96 22.86 29.95
C LEU A 303 2.72 21.54 29.82
N THR A 304 1.99 20.47 29.51
CA THR A 304 2.59 19.21 29.08
C THR A 304 2.33 19.03 27.58
N PRO A 305 3.37 19.05 26.73
CA PRO A 305 3.19 18.83 25.31
C PRO A 305 2.87 17.36 25.00
N GLN A 306 2.07 17.15 23.97
CA GLN A 306 1.74 15.84 23.41
C GLN A 306 2.08 15.83 21.91
N PRO A 307 2.79 14.81 21.40
CA PRO A 307 2.97 14.65 19.97
C PRO A 307 1.67 14.15 19.34
N LEU A 308 1.23 14.82 18.28
CA LEU A 308 0.05 14.45 17.50
C LEU A 308 0.48 14.12 16.07
N VAL A 309 0.20 12.90 15.63
CA VAL A 309 0.48 12.45 14.26
C VAL A 309 -0.78 12.60 13.41
N THR A 310 -0.76 13.46 12.40
CA THR A 310 -1.83 13.59 11.41
C THR A 310 -1.46 12.88 10.13
N GLU A 311 -2.42 12.22 9.50
CA GLU A 311 -2.26 11.55 8.22
C GLU A 311 -2.93 12.34 7.11
N GLN A 312 -2.27 12.48 5.98
CA GLN A 312 -2.81 13.11 4.77
C GLN A 312 -2.77 12.12 3.62
N LEU A 313 -3.84 12.07 2.82
CA LEU A 313 -3.82 11.36 1.55
C LEU A 313 -3.09 12.21 0.51
N LEU A 314 -1.82 11.87 0.22
CA LEU A 314 -0.98 12.63 -0.70
C LEU A 314 -1.33 12.31 -2.15
N CYS A 315 -1.59 11.04 -2.47
CA CYS A 315 -2.13 10.65 -3.77
C CYS A 315 -2.83 9.28 -3.75
N THR A 316 -3.72 9.10 -4.73
CA THR A 316 -4.12 7.78 -5.24
C THR A 316 -3.32 7.51 -6.50
N LEU A 317 -2.61 6.38 -6.55
CA LEU A 317 -1.76 5.98 -7.66
C LEU A 317 -2.55 5.07 -8.60
N ASN A 318 -2.45 5.35 -9.90
CA ASN A 318 -2.83 4.45 -10.97
C ASN A 318 -1.98 4.82 -12.20
N ASP A 319 -0.70 4.49 -12.11
CA ASP A 319 0.30 4.90 -13.09
C ASP A 319 1.10 3.71 -13.57
N THR A 320 1.66 3.87 -14.78
CA THR A 320 2.47 2.85 -15.43
C THR A 320 3.92 3.29 -15.57
N ALA A 321 4.84 2.33 -15.50
CA ALA A 321 6.23 2.54 -15.87
C ALA A 321 6.75 1.40 -16.74
N THR A 322 7.74 1.70 -17.56
CA THR A 322 8.42 0.70 -18.39
C THR A 322 9.79 0.40 -17.81
N ALA A 323 10.12 -0.89 -17.72
CA ALA A 323 11.46 -1.35 -17.38
C ALA A 323 11.96 -2.30 -18.47
N THR A 324 13.20 -2.10 -18.90
CA THR A 324 13.85 -2.90 -19.95
C THR A 324 15.19 -3.41 -19.46
N GLY A 325 15.55 -4.63 -19.88
CA GLY A 325 16.87 -5.18 -19.64
C GLY A 325 17.16 -6.33 -20.58
N SER A 326 18.45 -6.61 -20.75
CA SER A 326 18.93 -7.71 -21.58
C SER A 326 19.95 -8.57 -20.86
N GLY A 327 20.11 -9.81 -21.31
CA GLY A 327 21.07 -10.77 -20.78
C GLY A 327 21.47 -11.80 -21.82
N PRO A 328 22.60 -12.50 -21.61
CA PRO A 328 23.05 -13.53 -22.53
C PRO A 328 22.05 -14.69 -22.58
N LEU A 329 21.87 -15.22 -23.79
CA LEU A 329 21.10 -16.44 -24.06
C LEU A 329 22.09 -17.45 -24.68
N PRO A 330 22.33 -18.61 -24.03
CA PRO A 330 23.36 -19.56 -24.46
C PRO A 330 23.22 -20.05 -25.90
N ASP A 331 21.97 -20.24 -26.35
CA ASP A 331 21.67 -20.64 -27.73
C ASP A 331 21.06 -19.46 -28.50
N ALA A 332 21.77 -19.01 -29.55
CA ALA A 332 21.33 -17.92 -30.41
C ALA A 332 20.11 -18.27 -31.28
N GLY A 333 19.83 -19.56 -31.49
CA GLY A 333 18.66 -20.06 -32.20
C GLY A 333 17.50 -20.44 -31.29
N ALA A 334 17.58 -20.18 -29.99
CA ALA A 334 16.52 -20.52 -29.06
C ALA A 334 15.22 -19.75 -29.35
N GLN A 335 14.10 -20.48 -29.29
CA GLN A 335 12.77 -19.95 -29.53
C GLN A 335 12.04 -19.75 -28.21
N LEU A 336 11.52 -18.54 -28.00
CA LEU A 336 10.73 -18.24 -26.83
C LEU A 336 9.40 -19.02 -26.85
N ARG A 337 9.00 -19.56 -25.69
CA ARG A 337 7.75 -20.29 -25.50
C ARG A 337 6.82 -19.58 -24.52
N ALA A 338 7.33 -19.09 -23.40
CA ALA A 338 6.52 -18.38 -22.40
C ALA A 338 7.36 -17.35 -21.63
N CYS A 339 6.70 -16.31 -21.09
CA CYS A 339 7.32 -15.30 -20.25
C CYS A 339 6.44 -14.97 -19.05
N PHE A 340 7.06 -14.89 -17.89
CA PHE A 340 6.41 -14.59 -16.62
C PHE A 340 7.10 -13.43 -15.93
N VAL A 341 6.35 -12.64 -15.17
CA VAL A 341 6.88 -11.53 -14.37
C VAL A 341 6.48 -11.73 -12.92
N HIS A 342 7.45 -11.58 -12.02
CA HIS A 342 7.25 -11.62 -10.57
C HIS A 342 7.86 -10.37 -9.95
N TYR A 343 7.11 -9.70 -9.09
CA TYR A 343 7.61 -8.54 -8.34
C TYR A 343 8.11 -8.99 -6.97
N GLY A 344 9.24 -8.43 -6.54
CA GLY A 344 9.67 -8.46 -5.16
C GLY A 344 9.02 -7.35 -4.32
N PRO A 345 9.37 -7.24 -3.03
CA PRO A 345 8.84 -6.20 -2.15
C PRO A 345 9.08 -4.79 -2.69
N GLN A 346 8.10 -3.91 -2.49
CA GLN A 346 8.17 -2.53 -2.96
C GLN A 346 8.71 -1.58 -1.89
N GLN A 347 9.26 -0.45 -2.32
CA GLN A 347 9.77 0.60 -1.45
C GLN A 347 9.46 1.96 -2.03
N THR A 348 9.05 2.89 -1.17
CA THR A 348 8.95 4.30 -1.55
C THR A 348 10.32 4.95 -1.35
N VAL A 349 10.92 5.42 -2.44
CA VAL A 349 12.30 5.92 -2.46
C VAL A 349 12.35 7.32 -3.07
N GLN A 350 13.11 8.22 -2.43
CA GLN A 350 13.39 9.54 -2.99
C GLN A 350 14.43 9.42 -4.10
N LYS A 351 14.14 9.97 -5.28
CA LYS A 351 15.02 9.97 -6.45
C LYS A 351 15.11 11.38 -7.03
N GLY A 352 16.21 12.08 -6.76
CA GLY A 352 16.33 13.50 -7.05
C GLY A 352 15.34 14.31 -6.22
N GLU A 353 14.60 15.22 -6.85
CA GLU A 353 13.56 16.02 -6.18
C GLU A 353 12.21 15.28 -6.06
N GLY A 354 12.04 14.14 -6.74
CA GLY A 354 10.80 13.37 -6.76
C GLY A 354 10.85 12.09 -5.93
N TRP A 355 9.72 11.40 -5.91
CA TRP A 355 9.55 10.10 -5.27
C TRP A 355 9.16 9.04 -6.27
N VAL A 356 9.60 7.80 -6.05
CA VAL A 356 9.24 6.64 -6.85
C VAL A 356 8.83 5.48 -5.97
N LEU A 357 7.88 4.69 -6.45
CA LEU A 357 7.64 3.34 -5.96
C LEU A 357 8.59 2.39 -6.70
N ALA A 358 9.60 1.91 -5.99
CA ALA A 358 10.64 1.05 -6.52
C ALA A 358 10.38 -0.41 -6.16
N ALA A 359 10.62 -1.33 -7.09
CA ALA A 359 10.58 -2.76 -6.85
C ALA A 359 11.51 -3.48 -7.84
N LYS A 360 11.94 -4.69 -7.49
CA LYS A 360 12.58 -5.59 -8.45
C LYS A 360 11.51 -6.40 -9.17
N ALA A 361 11.63 -6.53 -10.48
CA ALA A 361 10.82 -7.44 -11.28
C ALA A 361 11.71 -8.52 -11.87
N VAL A 362 11.43 -9.79 -11.60
CA VAL A 362 12.10 -10.93 -12.23
C VAL A 362 11.25 -11.37 -13.41
N VAL A 363 11.82 -11.23 -14.61
CA VAL A 363 11.27 -11.78 -15.84
C VAL A 363 11.85 -13.17 -16.04
N THR A 364 10.99 -14.19 -16.11
CA THR A 364 11.38 -15.56 -16.38
C THR A 364 10.90 -15.95 -17.77
N ALA A 365 11.84 -16.22 -18.68
CA ALA A 365 11.60 -16.67 -20.04
C ALA A 365 11.84 -18.18 -20.15
N LEU A 366 10.85 -18.92 -20.64
CA LEU A 366 11.01 -20.32 -21.04
C LEU A 366 11.29 -20.35 -22.53
N ALA A 367 12.42 -20.93 -22.93
CA ALA A 367 12.80 -21.04 -24.33
C ALA A 367 13.24 -22.47 -24.68
N GLU A 368 13.00 -22.83 -25.94
CA GLU A 368 13.42 -24.09 -26.54
C GLU A 368 14.68 -23.86 -27.35
N ASN A 369 15.74 -24.59 -27.05
CA ASN A 369 17.00 -24.51 -27.78
C ASN A 369 16.92 -25.24 -29.14
N THR A 370 17.96 -25.11 -29.96
CA THR A 370 18.06 -25.73 -31.29
C THR A 370 18.06 -27.26 -31.27
N LEU A 371 18.26 -27.88 -30.10
CA LEU A 371 18.17 -29.33 -29.88
C LEU A 371 16.77 -29.78 -29.43
N GLY A 372 15.82 -28.84 -29.30
CA GLY A 372 14.47 -29.12 -28.83
C GLY A 372 14.35 -29.29 -27.31
N GLU A 373 15.37 -28.91 -26.54
CA GLU A 373 15.29 -28.91 -25.08
C GLU A 373 14.76 -27.58 -24.55
N LEU A 374 13.86 -27.67 -23.57
CA LEU A 374 13.38 -26.49 -22.87
C LEU A 374 14.34 -26.10 -21.74
N GLU A 375 14.51 -24.80 -21.55
CA GLU A 375 15.29 -24.18 -20.48
C GLU A 375 14.59 -22.92 -19.97
N SER A 376 14.94 -22.50 -18.75
CA SER A 376 14.45 -21.28 -18.11
C SER A 376 15.58 -20.27 -17.97
N TYR A 377 15.32 -19.03 -18.36
CA TYR A 377 16.24 -17.91 -18.26
C TYR A 377 15.59 -16.78 -17.46
N GLU A 378 16.36 -16.12 -16.61
CA GLU A 378 15.84 -15.05 -15.74
C GLU A 378 16.59 -13.76 -15.95
N LYS A 379 15.84 -12.66 -15.97
CA LYS A 379 16.37 -11.30 -15.98
C LYS A 379 15.68 -10.46 -14.93
N THR A 380 16.46 -9.91 -14.01
CA THR A 380 15.97 -8.91 -13.05
C THR A 380 16.00 -7.52 -13.66
N LEU A 381 14.87 -6.83 -13.55
CA LEU A 381 14.65 -5.45 -13.95
C LEU A 381 14.39 -4.60 -12.70
N GLU A 382 14.87 -3.37 -12.71
CA GLU A 382 14.57 -2.39 -11.66
C GLU A 382 13.38 -1.55 -12.12
N VAL A 383 12.27 -1.66 -11.40
CA VAL A 383 11.04 -0.90 -11.64
C VAL A 383 11.08 0.36 -10.78
N ALA A 384 10.69 1.48 -11.36
CA ALA A 384 10.50 2.75 -10.65
C ALA A 384 9.28 3.47 -11.23
N VAL A 385 8.15 3.43 -10.52
CA VAL A 385 6.93 4.16 -10.89
C VAL A 385 6.96 5.53 -10.22
N PRO A 386 6.92 6.65 -10.97
CA PRO A 386 6.88 7.98 -10.38
C PRO A 386 5.67 8.16 -9.46
N LEU A 387 5.87 8.79 -8.31
CA LEU A 387 4.79 9.18 -7.40
C LEU A 387 4.46 10.66 -7.60
N PRO A 388 3.21 11.02 -7.94
CA PRO A 388 2.81 12.41 -8.15
C PRO A 388 2.59 13.15 -6.81
N ILE A 389 3.62 13.19 -5.97
CA ILE A 389 3.57 13.77 -4.62
C ILE A 389 4.63 14.85 -4.44
N THR A 390 4.29 15.85 -3.62
CA THR A 390 5.25 16.77 -3.02
C THR A 390 5.16 16.57 -1.52
N SER A 391 6.17 15.94 -0.93
CA SER A 391 6.18 15.64 0.50
C SER A 391 6.73 16.83 1.28
N PRO A 392 5.99 17.38 2.28
CA PRO A 392 6.55 18.34 3.21
C PRO A 392 7.75 17.76 3.97
N GLU A 393 8.67 18.63 4.39
CA GLU A 393 9.82 18.22 5.21
C GLU A 393 9.37 17.56 6.52
N GLY A 394 10.04 16.48 6.92
CA GLY A 394 9.69 15.71 8.12
C GLY A 394 8.47 14.80 8.01
N THR A 395 7.87 14.68 6.82
CA THR A 395 6.75 13.75 6.57
C THR A 395 7.26 12.32 6.37
N VAL A 396 6.67 11.37 7.07
CA VAL A 396 6.91 9.93 6.86
C VAL A 396 5.89 9.40 5.85
N LEU A 397 6.36 8.74 4.80
CA LEU A 397 5.49 8.17 3.78
C LEU A 397 5.07 6.75 4.14
N VAL A 398 3.79 6.45 3.93
CA VAL A 398 3.21 5.11 4.06
C VAL A 398 2.56 4.76 2.74
N SER A 399 3.05 3.71 2.09
CA SER A 399 2.52 3.23 0.80
C SER A 399 1.72 1.95 0.99
N GLU A 400 0.53 1.92 0.41
CA GLU A 400 -0.27 0.72 0.23
C GLU A 400 -0.60 0.60 -1.26
N CYS A 401 0.23 -0.15 -1.99
CA CYS A 401 0.16 -0.28 -3.44
C CYS A 401 0.25 -1.74 -3.89
N TRP A 402 -0.29 -2.01 -5.07
CA TRP A 402 -0.25 -3.31 -5.75
C TRP A 402 0.35 -3.13 -7.14
N LEU A 403 1.24 -4.05 -7.51
CA LEU A 403 1.87 -4.07 -8.82
C LEU A 403 1.22 -5.14 -9.70
N SER A 404 0.89 -4.76 -10.92
CA SER A 404 0.43 -5.69 -11.96
C SER A 404 1.21 -5.46 -13.25
N THR A 405 1.30 -6.50 -14.08
CA THR A 405 1.93 -6.39 -15.40
C THR A 405 0.84 -6.12 -16.44
N GLU A 406 0.93 -5.01 -17.16
CA GLU A 406 0.04 -4.72 -18.30
C GLU A 406 0.57 -5.32 -19.60
N ASN A 407 1.89 -5.32 -19.76
CA ASN A 407 2.55 -5.82 -20.95
C ASN A 407 3.89 -6.46 -20.60
N VAL A 408 4.22 -7.55 -21.29
CA VAL A 408 5.53 -8.19 -21.28
C VAL A 408 5.92 -8.48 -22.72
N GLN A 409 7.08 -7.98 -23.12
CA GLN A 409 7.67 -8.19 -24.43
C GLN A 409 9.04 -8.81 -24.23
N CYS A 410 9.23 -10.02 -24.73
CA CYS A 410 10.49 -10.70 -24.68
C CYS A 410 10.90 -11.16 -26.07
N THR A 411 12.17 -10.94 -26.40
CA THR A 411 12.74 -11.32 -27.69
C THR A 411 14.06 -12.04 -27.49
N CYS A 412 14.20 -13.18 -28.16
CA CYS A 412 15.46 -13.91 -28.27
C CYS A 412 16.07 -13.58 -29.64
N ALA A 413 17.17 -12.82 -29.67
CA ALA A 413 17.85 -12.48 -30.92
C ALA A 413 19.37 -12.48 -30.72
N GLY A 414 20.08 -13.19 -31.60
CA GLY A 414 21.55 -13.17 -31.64
C GLY A 414 22.23 -13.58 -30.33
N GLY A 415 21.65 -14.54 -29.59
CA GLY A 415 22.21 -14.99 -28.31
C GLY A 415 21.97 -14.01 -27.15
N THR A 416 20.96 -13.14 -27.27
CA THR A 416 20.55 -12.23 -26.21
C THR A 416 19.04 -12.39 -25.96
N LEU A 417 18.67 -12.47 -24.69
CA LEU A 417 17.30 -12.28 -24.23
C LEU A 417 17.13 -10.81 -23.87
N GLU A 418 16.25 -10.12 -24.57
CA GLU A 418 15.80 -8.78 -24.21
C GLU A 418 14.37 -8.86 -23.67
N ALA A 419 14.13 -8.18 -22.55
CA ALA A 419 12.84 -8.15 -21.88
C ALA A 419 12.46 -6.71 -21.56
N THR A 420 11.24 -6.34 -21.96
CA THR A 420 10.59 -5.07 -21.61
C THR A 420 9.26 -5.38 -20.94
N ILE A 421 9.00 -4.77 -19.79
CA ILE A 421 7.74 -4.86 -19.08
C ILE A 421 7.11 -3.48 -18.94
N THR A 422 5.78 -3.43 -19.02
CA THR A 422 4.99 -2.29 -18.54
C THR A 422 4.31 -2.72 -17.25
N VAL A 423 4.76 -2.15 -16.13
CA VAL A 423 4.17 -2.35 -14.81
C VAL A 423 3.13 -1.26 -14.57
N ARG A 424 2.00 -1.62 -13.96
CA ARG A 424 1.04 -0.68 -13.37
C ARG A 424 1.11 -0.79 -11.86
N ALA A 425 1.20 0.36 -11.20
CA ALA A 425 1.04 0.47 -9.76
C ALA A 425 -0.30 1.13 -9.44
N GLU A 426 -1.12 0.46 -8.64
CA GLU A 426 -2.38 0.98 -8.13
C GLU A 426 -2.33 1.04 -6.60
N GLY A 427 -2.79 2.11 -5.98
CA GLY A 427 -2.66 2.24 -4.53
C GLY A 427 -2.85 3.63 -3.97
N THR A 428 -2.36 3.84 -2.75
CA THR A 428 -2.33 5.15 -2.09
C THR A 428 -1.01 5.41 -1.40
N ILE A 429 -0.62 6.68 -1.39
CA ILE A 429 0.48 7.19 -0.56
C ILE A 429 -0.11 8.12 0.50
N LEU A 430 0.10 7.77 1.76
CA LEU A 430 -0.20 8.61 2.91
C LEU A 430 1.07 9.32 3.39
N GLY A 431 0.90 10.55 3.85
CA GLY A 431 1.93 11.34 4.52
C GLY A 431 1.59 11.52 5.99
N CYS A 432 2.48 11.10 6.88
CA CYS A 432 2.34 11.25 8.33
C CYS A 432 3.22 12.40 8.82
N THR A 433 2.62 13.39 9.46
CA THR A 433 3.32 14.54 10.03
C THR A 433 3.07 14.62 11.53
N THR A 434 4.13 14.79 12.32
CA THR A 434 4.05 14.95 13.77
C THR A 434 4.08 16.42 14.13
N SER A 435 3.07 16.89 14.87
CA SER A 435 3.01 18.25 15.42
C SER A 435 2.92 18.22 16.94
N PRO A 436 3.60 19.12 17.66
CA PRO A 436 3.37 19.30 19.09
C PRO A 436 2.02 20.02 19.33
N VAL A 437 1.22 19.48 20.25
CA VAL A 437 -0.02 20.10 20.76
C VAL A 437 -0.01 20.10 22.28
N ILE A 438 -0.93 20.82 22.91
CA ILE A 438 -1.09 20.75 24.38
C ILE A 438 -1.81 19.44 24.74
N GLY A 439 -1.14 18.58 25.51
CA GLY A 439 -1.76 17.37 26.08
C GLY A 439 -2.48 17.65 27.40
N SER A 440 -1.84 18.44 28.27
CA SER A 440 -2.46 18.93 29.50
C SER A 440 -1.97 20.32 29.89
N ILE A 441 -2.78 21.01 30.68
CA ILE A 441 -2.50 22.34 31.22
C ILE A 441 -3.04 22.42 32.65
N THR A 442 -2.26 23.03 33.53
CA THR A 442 -2.65 23.35 34.91
C THR A 442 -2.35 24.81 35.23
N LEU A 443 -3.18 25.41 36.08
CA LEU A 443 -2.93 26.73 36.67
C LEU A 443 -2.39 26.55 38.08
N GLY A 444 -1.28 27.22 38.37
CA GLY A 444 -0.61 27.25 39.67
C GLY A 444 -1.03 28.45 40.51
N ASP A 445 -0.06 29.02 41.22
CA ASP A 445 -0.27 30.18 42.09
C ASP A 445 -0.62 31.45 41.28
N PRO A 446 -1.31 32.43 41.89
CA PRO A 446 -1.49 33.74 41.28
C PRO A 446 -0.16 34.39 40.94
N LEU A 447 -0.09 35.07 39.80
CA LEU A 447 1.09 35.83 39.41
C LEU A 447 1.33 36.98 40.42
N PRO A 448 2.59 37.41 40.64
CA PRO A 448 2.88 38.52 41.51
C PRO A 448 2.17 39.80 41.06
N ASP A 449 1.60 40.53 42.01
CA ASP A 449 1.03 41.85 41.74
C ASP A 449 2.09 42.74 41.09
N THR A 450 1.71 43.37 39.99
CA THR A 450 2.52 44.35 39.30
C THR A 450 2.51 45.66 40.09
N ASP A 451 3.64 46.37 40.12
CA ASP A 451 3.74 47.66 40.81
C ASP A 451 2.69 48.63 40.22
N PRO A 452 1.72 49.11 41.03
CA PRO A 452 0.64 49.96 40.54
C PRO A 452 1.13 51.30 39.98
N GLU A 453 2.37 51.71 40.23
CA GLU A 453 2.98 52.90 39.62
C GLU A 453 3.43 52.67 38.17
N ILE A 454 3.55 51.42 37.71
CA ILE A 454 4.02 51.06 36.37
C ILE A 454 2.81 50.78 35.45
N ALA A 455 2.39 51.79 34.69
CA ALA A 455 1.29 51.62 33.72
C ALA A 455 1.71 50.92 32.40
N LEU A 456 3.00 50.96 32.04
CA LEU A 456 3.47 50.52 30.74
C LEU A 456 4.95 50.13 30.74
N ARG A 457 5.30 49.06 30.03
CA ARG A 457 6.69 48.63 29.79
C ARG A 457 7.06 48.84 28.32
N ILE A 458 8.31 49.19 28.07
CA ILE A 458 8.85 49.33 26.71
C ILE A 458 9.67 48.07 26.40
N TYR A 459 9.29 47.34 25.36
CA TYR A 459 10.01 46.17 24.86
C TYR A 459 10.55 46.45 23.45
N TYR A 460 11.81 46.11 23.19
CA TYR A 460 12.41 46.24 21.86
C TYR A 460 12.40 44.87 21.19
N ALA A 461 11.38 44.62 20.39
CA ALA A 461 11.17 43.35 19.72
C ALA A 461 11.95 43.29 18.40
N GLN A 462 12.43 42.11 18.05
CA GLN A 462 13.10 41.82 16.78
C GLN A 462 12.09 41.39 15.70
N ALA A 463 12.52 41.46 14.44
CA ALA A 463 11.78 40.89 13.32
C ALA A 463 11.61 39.37 13.51
N GLY A 464 10.42 38.86 13.26
CA GLY A 464 10.08 37.44 13.41
C GLY A 464 9.65 37.02 14.81
N GLU A 465 9.71 37.88 15.83
CA GLU A 465 9.16 37.55 17.15
C GLU A 465 7.64 37.38 17.07
N GLU A 466 7.13 36.31 17.68
CA GLU A 466 5.70 36.02 17.76
C GLU A 466 5.05 36.89 18.84
N VAL A 467 3.95 37.57 18.50
CA VAL A 467 3.19 38.41 19.44
C VAL A 467 2.72 37.59 20.64
N PHE A 468 2.30 36.34 20.41
CA PHE A 468 1.89 35.43 21.47
C PHE A 468 3.04 35.08 22.44
N ALA A 469 4.26 34.92 21.94
CA ALA A 469 5.43 34.66 22.78
C ALA A 469 5.82 35.89 23.63
N VAL A 470 5.71 37.09 23.07
CA VAL A 470 5.90 38.35 23.81
C VAL A 470 4.82 38.52 24.87
N ALA A 471 3.56 38.28 24.50
CA ALA A 471 2.40 38.30 25.40
C ALA A 471 2.60 37.37 26.59
N ARG A 472 3.00 36.12 26.33
CA ARG A 472 3.33 35.12 27.35
C ARG A 472 4.44 35.58 28.29
N ARG A 473 5.51 36.18 27.74
CA ARG A 473 6.66 36.66 28.53
C ARG A 473 6.26 37.72 29.54
N PHE A 474 5.27 38.54 29.22
CA PHE A 474 4.84 39.64 30.09
C PHE A 474 3.51 39.38 30.81
N HIS A 475 2.87 38.22 30.58
CA HIS A 475 1.55 37.85 31.10
C HIS A 475 0.44 38.84 30.74
N VAL A 476 0.45 39.34 29.50
CA VAL A 476 -0.50 40.32 28.98
C VAL A 476 -1.26 39.71 27.81
N ALA A 477 -2.54 40.05 27.62
CA ALA A 477 -3.29 39.52 26.49
C ALA A 477 -2.70 39.97 25.14
N PRO A 478 -2.52 39.09 24.13
CA PRO A 478 -1.99 39.47 22.81
C PRO A 478 -2.76 40.64 22.19
N ALA A 479 -4.09 40.62 22.30
CA ALA A 479 -4.96 41.69 21.80
C ALA A 479 -4.66 43.07 22.44
N GLN A 480 -4.27 43.11 23.71
CA GLN A 480 -3.89 44.36 24.39
C GLN A 480 -2.56 44.91 23.86
N ILE A 481 -1.59 44.04 23.55
CA ILE A 481 -0.33 44.45 22.91
C ILE A 481 -0.61 45.01 21.52
N LEU A 482 -1.41 44.32 20.71
CA LEU A 482 -1.75 44.76 19.36
C LEU A 482 -2.45 46.13 19.37
N ALA A 483 -3.47 46.29 20.23
CA ALA A 483 -4.20 47.54 20.38
C ALA A 483 -3.31 48.70 20.85
N ALA A 484 -2.46 48.49 21.86
CA ALA A 484 -1.57 49.52 22.39
C ALA A 484 -0.53 50.02 21.35
N ASN A 485 -0.20 49.19 20.36
CA ASN A 485 0.78 49.49 19.32
C ASN A 485 0.17 49.79 17.95
N GLN A 486 -1.17 49.84 17.84
CA GLN A 486 -1.90 50.06 16.58
C GLN A 486 -1.50 49.05 15.49
N LEU A 487 -1.31 47.80 15.89
CA LEU A 487 -1.00 46.68 15.00
C LEU A 487 -2.29 45.95 14.59
N GLU A 488 -2.23 45.21 13.48
CA GLU A 488 -3.36 44.41 13.00
C GLU A 488 -3.76 43.33 14.02
N GLU A 489 -5.07 43.12 14.22
CA GLU A 489 -5.61 42.20 15.24
C GLU A 489 -5.18 40.73 15.04
N GLU A 490 -4.89 40.34 13.81
CA GLU A 490 -4.47 38.98 13.44
C GLU A 490 -2.95 38.84 13.25
N LEU A 491 -2.17 39.87 13.61
CA LEU A 491 -0.72 39.85 13.44
C LEU A 491 -0.06 38.81 14.36
N ALA A 492 0.36 37.68 13.78
CA ALA A 492 1.02 36.60 14.51
C ALA A 492 2.50 36.91 14.81
N CYS A 493 3.25 37.43 13.83
CA CYS A 493 4.68 37.69 13.93
C CYS A 493 5.01 39.12 13.50
N LEU A 494 5.99 39.74 14.15
CA LEU A 494 6.42 41.09 13.81
C LEU A 494 7.23 41.11 12.50
N PRO A 495 6.85 41.91 11.49
CA PRO A 495 7.53 41.91 10.20
C PRO A 495 8.92 42.59 10.26
N GLN A 496 9.14 43.46 11.23
CA GLN A 496 10.39 44.19 11.43
C GLN A 496 10.63 44.44 12.92
N ALA A 497 11.89 44.72 13.27
CA ALA A 497 12.23 45.12 14.63
C ALA A 497 11.56 46.46 14.97
N GLN A 498 10.91 46.52 16.13
CA GLN A 498 10.20 47.72 16.56
C GLN A 498 10.08 47.81 18.08
N ARG A 499 9.80 49.02 18.55
CA ARG A 499 9.49 49.29 19.96
C ARG A 499 8.02 48.97 20.22
N LEU A 500 7.77 48.02 21.11
CA LEU A 500 6.44 47.67 21.61
C LEU A 500 6.16 48.31 22.96
N LEU A 501 4.96 48.87 23.07
CA LEU A 501 4.30 49.27 24.30
C LEU A 501 3.58 48.05 24.89
N ILE A 502 3.99 47.60 26.06
CA ILE A 502 3.40 46.46 26.76
C ILE A 502 2.58 46.99 27.94
N PRO A 503 1.24 46.95 27.88
CA PRO A 503 0.39 47.32 29.01
C PRO A 503 0.71 46.47 30.25
N VAL A 504 0.55 47.03 31.44
CA VAL A 504 0.61 46.27 32.69
C VAL A 504 -0.83 46.02 33.15
N THR A 505 -1.18 44.75 33.33
CA THR A 505 -2.49 44.30 33.80
C THR A 505 -2.54 44.14 35.31
#